data_AF-A0A0S4R1C9-F1
#
_entry.id   AF-A0A0S4R1C9-F1
#
_cell.length_a   1.000
_cell.length_b   1.000
_cell.length_c   1.000
_cell.angle_alpha   90.00
_cell.angle_beta   90.00
_cell.angle_gamma   90.00
#
_symmetry.space_group_name_H-M   'P 1'
#
loop_
_entity.id
_entity.type
_entity.pdbx_description
1 polymer ?
#
loop_
_entity_poly.entity_id
_entity_poly.type
_entity_poly.pdbx_seq_one_letter_code
_entity_poly.pdbx_strand_id
1 'polypeptide(L)'
;MEVQVRVARNRLSVDTQWTITRILDSLRLADAPALASVLRLTGRSGGHNIDASLYVADALTKIDREDVAPETVDGPAHLDDADGLRGLEKLGYLTVHDLAYETSSASYLDEGRSLTAIRVLRPFHTVGVVYRWRRALIGPADEWDIVTQPGVIWPGVYVHGAVGDYRSRDVGLVYAGPPELDTDALIYAIREDSDVFTCHAVCDRCGADWYAHDGSWIFRAIRAHADFDYSDARRHDGTTVMCPEPLCVAGRVGFVVG
;
A
#
# COMPACT_ATOMS: atom_id res chain seq x y z
N MET A 1 -8.86 -19.98 -28.79
CA MET A 1 -9.11 -18.53 -28.90
C MET A 1 -7.76 -17.89 -29.18
N GLU A 2 -7.49 -17.49 -30.42
CA GLU A 2 -6.20 -16.87 -30.79
C GLU A 2 -6.17 -15.44 -30.28
N VAL A 3 -5.37 -15.19 -29.25
CA VAL A 3 -5.07 -13.84 -28.80
C VAL A 3 -4.14 -13.21 -29.84
N GLN A 4 -4.63 -12.24 -30.61
CA GLN A 4 -3.76 -11.42 -31.46
C GLN A 4 -2.86 -10.57 -30.57
N VAL A 5 -1.66 -11.08 -30.26
CA VAL A 5 -0.65 -10.32 -29.52
C VAL A 5 -0.01 -9.32 -30.49
N ARG A 6 -0.55 -8.10 -30.53
CA ARG A 6 0.21 -6.95 -31.05
C ARG A 6 1.31 -6.65 -30.03
N VAL A 7 2.50 -7.21 -30.24
CA VAL A 7 3.70 -6.88 -29.46
C VAL A 7 4.07 -5.42 -29.75
N ALA A 8 3.50 -4.49 -29.00
CA ALA A 8 4.04 -3.16 -28.89
C ALA A 8 5.44 -3.30 -28.29
N ARG A 9 6.45 -2.76 -28.99
CA ARG A 9 7.87 -2.82 -28.60
C ARG A 9 8.08 -2.00 -27.33
N ASN A 10 7.72 -2.55 -26.18
CA ASN A 10 7.67 -1.83 -24.92
C ASN A 10 8.88 -2.18 -24.05
N ARG A 11 9.47 -1.13 -23.46
CA ARG A 11 10.22 -1.21 -22.21
C ARG A 11 9.30 -1.85 -21.17
N LEU A 12 9.77 -2.85 -20.43
CA LEU A 12 9.04 -3.35 -19.27
C LEU A 12 9.15 -2.27 -18.17
N SER A 13 8.05 -1.57 -17.94
CA SER A 13 7.87 -0.58 -16.87
C SER A 13 6.39 -0.58 -16.54
N VAL A 14 6.05 -1.12 -15.39
CA VAL A 14 4.66 -1.33 -14.98
C VAL A 14 4.26 -0.23 -14.02
N ASP A 15 3.12 0.42 -14.29
CA ASP A 15 2.58 1.47 -13.43
C ASP A 15 2.19 0.86 -12.08
N THR A 16 3.02 1.13 -11.09
CA THR A 16 2.91 0.56 -9.76
C THR A 16 1.62 1.01 -9.07
N GLN A 17 1.23 2.27 -9.25
CA GLN A 17 0.00 2.82 -8.66
C GLN A 17 -1.24 2.13 -9.24
N TRP A 18 -1.24 1.87 -10.55
CA TRP A 18 -2.32 1.12 -11.19
C TRP A 18 -2.44 -0.30 -10.63
N THR A 19 -1.31 -0.99 -10.42
CA THR A 19 -1.33 -2.34 -9.84
C THR A 19 -1.95 -2.37 -8.44
N ILE A 20 -1.55 -1.45 -7.56
CA ILE A 20 -2.12 -1.35 -6.21
C ILE A 20 -3.61 -1.00 -6.28
N THR A 21 -4.00 -0.08 -7.16
CA THR A 21 -5.42 0.30 -7.33
C THR A 21 -6.26 -0.91 -7.70
N ARG A 22 -5.80 -1.76 -8.63
CA ARG A 22 -6.53 -2.97 -9.03
C ARG A 22 -6.67 -3.98 -7.91
N ILE A 23 -5.62 -4.18 -7.10
CA ILE A 23 -5.67 -5.07 -5.93
C ILE A 23 -6.65 -4.52 -4.90
N LEU A 24 -6.62 -3.22 -4.62
CA LEU A 24 -7.56 -2.63 -3.67
C LEU A 24 -9.00 -2.75 -4.17
N ASP A 25 -9.25 -2.51 -5.46
CA ASP A 25 -10.58 -2.63 -6.06
C ASP A 25 -11.11 -4.07 -6.06
N SER A 26 -10.27 -5.10 -6.18
CA SER A 26 -10.71 -6.50 -6.11
C SER A 26 -11.10 -6.93 -4.69
N LEU A 27 -10.50 -6.33 -3.67
CA LEU A 27 -10.76 -6.61 -2.25
C LEU A 27 -11.86 -5.73 -1.65
N ARG A 28 -12.23 -4.64 -2.32
CA ARG A 28 -13.09 -3.59 -1.77
C ARG A 28 -14.53 -4.07 -1.58
N LEU A 29 -14.91 -4.26 -0.32
CA LEU A 29 -16.32 -4.38 0.06
C LEU A 29 -16.93 -3.01 0.38
N ALA A 30 -16.14 -2.09 0.93
CA ALA A 30 -16.56 -0.71 1.21
C ALA A 30 -15.35 0.24 1.32
N ASP A 31 -15.65 1.54 1.30
CA ASP A 31 -14.67 2.58 1.62
C ASP A 31 -14.41 2.69 3.12
N ALA A 32 -13.20 3.11 3.47
CA ALA A 32 -12.75 3.27 4.85
C ALA A 32 -12.32 4.72 5.17
N PRO A 33 -13.18 5.74 4.96
CA PRO A 33 -12.78 7.15 5.03
C PRO A 33 -12.31 7.59 6.43
N ALA A 34 -12.87 6.99 7.49
CA ALA A 34 -12.48 7.29 8.88
C ALA A 34 -11.03 6.85 9.14
N LEU A 35 -10.72 5.57 8.89
CA LEU A 35 -9.37 5.04 9.08
C LEU A 35 -8.38 5.67 8.08
N ALA A 36 -8.78 5.95 6.85
CA ALA A 36 -7.94 6.67 5.87
C ALA A 36 -7.59 8.08 6.36
N SER A 37 -8.50 8.76 7.05
CA SER A 37 -8.23 10.05 7.65
C SER A 37 -7.29 9.94 8.84
N VAL A 38 -7.42 8.90 9.68
CA VAL A 38 -6.45 8.61 10.74
C VAL A 38 -5.06 8.36 10.18
N LEU A 39 -4.92 7.50 9.17
CA LEU A 39 -3.63 7.23 8.53
C LEU A 39 -2.98 8.50 7.98
N ARG A 40 -3.76 9.40 7.38
CA ARG A 40 -3.26 10.69 6.88
C ARG A 40 -2.80 11.62 8.01
N LEU A 41 -3.43 11.55 9.17
CA LEU A 41 -3.04 12.33 10.35
C LEU A 41 -1.77 11.75 11.00
N THR A 42 -1.61 10.42 10.99
CA THR A 42 -0.44 9.75 11.59
C THR A 42 0.76 9.57 10.65
N GLY A 43 0.58 9.65 9.34
CA GLY A 43 1.59 9.28 8.34
C GLY A 43 2.42 10.42 7.76
N ARG A 44 2.18 11.68 8.16
CA ARG A 44 2.81 12.85 7.53
C ARG A 44 3.99 13.39 8.33
N SER A 45 5.21 13.18 7.82
CA SER A 45 6.35 14.06 8.10
C SER A 45 6.13 15.42 7.43
N GLY A 46 5.30 16.28 8.03
CA GLY A 46 5.07 17.67 7.62
C GLY A 46 3.97 17.89 6.56
N GLY A 47 2.81 18.40 7.01
CA GLY A 47 1.94 19.28 6.21
C GLY A 47 0.51 18.83 5.91
N HIS A 48 -0.43 19.07 6.83
CA HIS A 48 -1.52 20.07 6.74
C HIS A 48 -2.20 20.09 8.12
N ASN A 49 -2.13 21.25 8.80
CA ASN A 49 -2.03 21.40 10.28
C ASN A 49 -0.85 20.62 10.86
N ILE A 50 0.32 21.26 10.86
CA ILE A 50 1.60 20.74 11.37
C ILE A 50 1.59 20.58 12.91
N ASP A 51 0.49 20.95 13.57
CA ASP A 51 0.38 21.12 15.02
C ASP A 51 -0.85 20.39 15.60
N ALA A 52 -1.46 19.46 14.86
CA ALA A 52 -2.64 18.75 15.32
C ALA A 52 -2.25 17.45 16.04
N SER A 53 -2.24 17.48 17.37
CA SER A 53 -2.10 16.29 18.20
C SER A 53 -3.30 15.36 18.03
N LEU A 54 -3.05 14.06 17.90
CA LEU A 54 -4.10 13.07 17.70
C LEU A 54 -4.42 12.35 19.01
N TYR A 55 -5.70 12.29 19.37
CA TYR A 55 -6.19 11.57 20.54
C TYR A 55 -7.10 10.43 20.13
N VAL A 56 -7.11 9.35 20.90
CA VAL A 56 -7.94 8.16 20.66
C VAL A 56 -8.73 7.76 21.90
N ALA A 57 -9.97 7.33 21.69
CA ALA A 57 -10.80 6.71 22.71
C ALA A 57 -11.67 5.58 22.11
N ASP A 58 -12.22 4.74 22.99
CA ASP A 58 -13.25 3.76 22.63
C ASP A 58 -14.45 4.46 21.97
N ALA A 59 -15.11 3.79 21.02
CA ALA A 59 -16.13 4.39 20.14
C ALA A 59 -17.31 5.07 20.86
N LEU A 60 -17.64 4.65 22.08
CA LEU A 60 -18.75 5.20 22.86
C LEU A 60 -18.29 6.28 23.86
N THR A 61 -16.98 6.48 24.01
CA THR A 61 -16.41 7.51 24.88
C THR A 61 -16.36 8.81 24.12
N LYS A 62 -17.19 9.77 24.52
CA LYS A 62 -17.13 11.12 23.95
C LYS A 62 -15.81 11.79 24.35
N ILE A 63 -15.18 12.48 23.41
CA ILE A 63 -14.03 13.36 23.68
C ILE A 63 -14.53 14.79 23.53
N ASP A 64 -14.71 15.47 24.66
CA ASP A 64 -15.03 16.88 24.74
C ASP A 64 -13.76 17.74 24.76
N ARG A 65 -13.92 19.04 24.52
CA ARG A 65 -12.80 19.98 24.46
C ARG A 65 -12.00 19.99 25.76
N GLU A 66 -12.70 19.87 26.89
CA GLU A 66 -12.13 19.87 28.23
C GLU A 66 -11.25 18.64 28.49
N ASP A 67 -11.56 17.49 27.86
CA ASP A 67 -10.80 16.23 28.04
C ASP A 67 -9.40 16.29 27.40
N VAL A 68 -9.23 17.18 26.43
CA VAL A 68 -7.95 17.42 25.72
C VAL A 68 -7.34 18.76 26.12
N ALA A 69 -7.73 19.30 27.29
CA ALA A 69 -7.07 20.48 27.82
C ALA A 69 -5.59 20.19 28.12
N PRO A 70 -4.69 21.16 27.95
CA PRO A 70 -3.29 21.01 28.37
C PRO A 70 -3.22 20.56 29.84
N GLU A 71 -2.27 19.67 30.15
CA GLU A 71 -2.05 19.12 31.49
C GLU A 71 -3.16 18.19 32.04
N THR A 72 -4.15 17.83 31.23
CA THR A 72 -5.14 16.81 31.61
C THR A 72 -4.48 15.44 31.76
N VAL A 73 -4.61 14.83 32.94
CA VAL A 73 -4.00 13.54 33.27
C VAL A 73 -4.93 12.36 32.99
N ASP A 74 -6.25 12.55 33.15
CA ASP A 74 -7.29 11.51 33.00
C ASP A 74 -8.00 11.54 31.63
N GLY A 75 -7.34 12.11 30.62
CA GLY A 75 -7.89 12.30 29.28
C GLY A 75 -7.75 11.10 28.33
N PRO A 76 -8.26 11.20 27.09
CA PRO A 76 -8.05 10.19 26.05
C PRO A 76 -6.56 10.01 25.76
N ALA A 77 -6.20 8.84 25.22
CA ALA A 77 -4.80 8.53 24.95
C ALA A 77 -4.28 9.39 23.78
N HIS A 78 -3.13 10.03 23.99
CA HIS A 78 -2.41 10.76 22.95
C HIS A 78 -1.62 9.80 22.05
N LEU A 79 -1.71 9.99 20.74
CA LEU A 79 -0.93 9.26 19.74
C LEU A 79 0.22 10.16 19.26
N ASP A 80 1.45 9.68 19.41
CA ASP A 80 2.64 10.36 18.89
C ASP A 80 2.63 10.33 17.35
N ASP A 81 2.87 11.48 16.73
CA ASP A 81 2.90 11.67 15.27
C ASP A 81 3.89 10.73 14.57
N ALA A 82 5.00 10.37 15.23
CA ALA A 82 6.00 9.48 14.64
C ALA A 82 5.60 8.00 14.68
N ASP A 83 4.63 7.64 15.53
CA ASP A 83 4.37 6.27 15.95
C ASP A 83 2.86 5.94 15.89
N GLY A 84 2.02 6.75 15.23
CA GLY A 84 0.56 6.71 15.41
C GLY A 84 -0.11 5.33 15.24
N LEU A 85 0.18 4.58 14.17
CA LEU A 85 -0.31 3.20 13.99
C LEU A 85 0.21 2.25 15.06
N ARG A 86 1.50 2.38 15.42
CA ARG A 86 2.13 1.60 16.47
C ARG A 86 1.56 1.94 17.86
N GLY A 87 1.14 3.19 18.08
CA GLY A 87 0.44 3.65 19.27
C GLY A 87 -0.93 2.99 19.38
N LEU A 88 -1.70 2.96 18.28
CA LEU A 88 -2.98 2.25 18.21
C LEU A 88 -2.83 0.74 18.47
N GLU A 89 -1.76 0.13 17.97
CA GLU A 89 -1.43 -1.28 18.23
C GLU A 89 -1.06 -1.54 19.70
N LYS A 90 -0.18 -0.71 20.28
CA LYS A 90 0.18 -0.77 21.72
C LYS A 90 -1.04 -0.63 22.64
N LEU A 91 -2.00 0.19 22.25
CA LEU A 91 -3.27 0.39 22.96
C LEU A 91 -4.30 -0.73 22.69
N GLY A 92 -3.98 -1.71 21.84
CA GLY A 92 -4.84 -2.85 21.53
C GLY A 92 -6.07 -2.51 20.70
N TYR A 93 -6.04 -1.44 19.90
CA TYR A 93 -7.13 -1.10 18.98
C TYR A 93 -7.04 -1.87 17.67
N LEU A 94 -5.83 -2.14 17.20
CA LEU A 94 -5.58 -2.81 15.93
C LEU A 94 -4.29 -3.65 15.96
N THR A 95 -4.09 -4.48 14.94
CA THR A 95 -2.81 -5.10 14.60
C THR A 95 -2.48 -4.86 13.14
N VAL A 96 -1.20 -4.74 12.81
CA VAL A 96 -0.72 -4.49 11.44
C VAL A 96 0.03 -5.71 10.92
N HIS A 97 -0.27 -6.12 9.69
CA HIS A 97 0.36 -7.28 9.03
C HIS A 97 0.80 -6.90 7.62
N ASP A 98 2.04 -7.16 7.27
CA ASP A 98 2.53 -6.96 5.91
C ASP A 98 2.03 -8.08 5.00
N LEU A 99 1.35 -7.71 3.91
CA LEU A 99 0.81 -8.67 2.93
C LEU A 99 1.78 -8.87 1.76
N ALA A 100 2.36 -7.77 1.26
CA ALA A 100 3.32 -7.78 0.17
C ALA A 100 4.23 -6.55 0.22
N TYR A 101 5.49 -6.71 -0.21
CA TYR A 101 6.45 -5.64 -0.36
C TYR A 101 7.42 -5.95 -1.51
N GLU A 102 7.51 -5.04 -2.47
CA GLU A 102 8.39 -5.14 -3.63
C GLU A 102 9.07 -3.78 -3.89
N THR A 103 10.34 -3.78 -4.25
CA THR A 103 11.09 -2.56 -4.62
C THR A 103 11.30 -2.49 -6.13
N SER A 104 11.39 -1.30 -6.70
CA SER A 104 11.72 -1.11 -8.13
C SER A 104 13.12 -1.61 -8.50
N SER A 105 14.03 -1.70 -7.51
CA SER A 105 15.37 -2.27 -7.73
C SER A 105 15.37 -3.78 -7.92
N ALA A 106 14.37 -4.47 -7.35
CA ALA A 106 14.23 -5.92 -7.39
C ALA A 106 13.07 -6.37 -8.28
N SER A 107 12.31 -5.44 -8.86
CA SER A 107 11.14 -5.75 -9.67
C SER A 107 11.01 -4.90 -10.91
N TYR A 108 10.16 -5.34 -11.84
CA TYR A 108 9.84 -4.62 -13.08
C TYR A 108 8.90 -3.41 -12.92
N LEU A 109 8.62 -3.02 -11.68
CA LEU A 109 7.77 -1.91 -11.30
C LEU A 109 8.50 -0.57 -11.53
N ASP A 110 7.76 0.48 -11.88
CA ASP A 110 8.33 1.83 -12.04
C ASP A 110 8.70 2.51 -10.71
N GLU A 111 8.10 2.06 -9.60
CA GLU A 111 8.46 2.38 -8.21
C GLU A 111 8.16 1.17 -7.30
N GLY A 112 8.65 1.17 -6.05
CA GLY A 112 8.29 0.11 -5.09
C GLY A 112 6.80 0.11 -4.73
N ARG A 113 6.27 -1.01 -4.21
CA ARG A 113 4.90 -1.09 -3.67
C ARG A 113 4.83 -1.88 -2.38
N SER A 114 3.84 -1.54 -1.56
CA SER A 114 3.53 -2.24 -0.32
C SER A 114 2.03 -2.39 -0.13
N LEU A 115 1.64 -3.55 0.39
CA LEU A 115 0.28 -3.84 0.85
C LEU A 115 0.33 -4.25 2.31
N THR A 116 -0.54 -3.65 3.11
CA THR A 116 -0.59 -3.86 4.56
C THR A 116 -2.03 -4.10 4.99
N ALA A 117 -2.27 -5.18 5.72
CA ALA A 117 -3.53 -5.43 6.40
C ALA A 117 -3.53 -4.77 7.78
N ILE A 118 -4.58 -4.00 8.05
CA ILE A 118 -4.86 -3.40 9.34
C ILE A 118 -6.10 -4.09 9.90
N ARG A 119 -5.93 -4.94 10.90
CA ARG A 119 -7.05 -5.60 11.60
C ARG A 119 -7.43 -4.76 12.81
N VAL A 120 -8.61 -4.13 12.76
CA VAL A 120 -9.19 -3.40 13.89
C VAL A 120 -9.88 -4.40 14.80
N LEU A 121 -9.43 -4.47 16.05
CA LEU A 121 -9.88 -5.45 17.05
C LEU A 121 -11.12 -4.97 17.80
N ARG A 122 -11.19 -3.67 18.10
CA ARG A 122 -12.29 -3.06 18.85
C ARG A 122 -12.61 -1.67 18.28
N PRO A 123 -13.87 -1.22 18.35
CA PRO A 123 -14.28 0.05 17.75
C PRO A 123 -13.67 1.23 18.50
N PHE A 124 -13.13 2.19 17.76
CA PHE A 124 -12.52 3.40 18.32
C PHE A 124 -12.80 4.61 17.45
N HIS A 125 -12.56 5.80 17.98
CA HIS A 125 -12.54 7.03 17.19
C HIS A 125 -11.37 7.90 17.61
N THR A 126 -11.03 8.85 16.75
CA THR A 126 -9.95 9.79 17.02
C THR A 126 -10.41 11.23 16.87
N VAL A 127 -9.69 12.13 17.53
CA VAL A 127 -9.85 13.57 17.33
C VAL A 127 -8.50 14.23 17.12
N GLY A 128 -8.41 15.15 16.17
CA GLY A 128 -7.26 16.02 15.96
C GLY A 128 -7.45 17.32 16.72
N VAL A 129 -6.48 17.71 17.54
CA VAL A 129 -6.53 18.89 18.42
C VAL A 129 -5.39 19.82 18.10
N VAL A 130 -5.67 21.10 17.87
CA VAL A 130 -4.63 22.12 17.65
C VAL A 130 -4.48 22.95 18.91
N TYR A 131 -3.24 23.09 19.38
CA TYR A 131 -2.85 23.92 20.52
C TYR A 131 -2.23 25.24 20.07
N ARG A 132 -2.52 26.34 20.76
CA ARG A 132 -2.03 27.70 20.45
C ARG A 132 -1.58 28.43 21.71
N TRP A 133 -0.59 29.30 21.53
CA TRP A 133 -0.06 30.19 22.56
C TRP A 133 -0.26 31.65 22.13
N ARG A 134 -1.23 32.34 22.73
CA ARG A 134 -1.51 33.76 22.41
C ARG A 134 -0.55 34.72 23.07
N ARG A 135 0.03 34.36 24.22
CA ARG A 135 0.75 35.33 25.09
C ARG A 135 2.14 34.91 25.54
N ALA A 136 2.43 33.62 25.71
CA ALA A 136 3.74 33.15 26.18
C ALA A 136 4.18 31.93 25.38
N LEU A 137 5.43 31.91 24.89
CA LEU A 137 6.03 30.75 24.23
C LEU A 137 6.53 29.68 25.24
N ILE A 138 6.29 29.89 26.53
CA ILE A 138 6.75 29.04 27.63
C ILE A 138 5.55 28.73 28.52
N GLY A 139 5.28 27.45 28.75
CA GLY A 139 4.11 26.95 29.51
C GLY A 139 3.11 26.21 28.62
N PRO A 140 2.04 25.62 29.22
CA PRO A 140 0.98 24.98 28.45
C PRO A 140 0.27 25.98 27.53
N ALA A 141 -0.33 25.47 26.45
CA ALA A 141 -1.13 26.28 25.53
C ALA A 141 -2.30 26.97 26.25
N ASP A 142 -2.64 28.19 25.87
CA ASP A 142 -3.76 28.94 26.45
C ASP A 142 -5.04 28.91 25.58
N GLU A 143 -4.95 28.31 24.39
CA GLU A 143 -6.07 28.05 23.51
C GLU A 143 -5.89 26.70 22.80
N TRP A 144 -6.97 25.91 22.73
CA TRP A 144 -7.01 24.67 21.97
C TRP A 144 -8.41 24.39 21.45
N ASP A 145 -8.51 23.71 20.31
CA ASP A 145 -9.77 23.30 19.71
C ASP A 145 -9.64 21.94 19.03
N ILE A 146 -10.73 21.17 19.04
CA ILE A 146 -10.86 19.95 18.22
C ILE A 146 -11.16 20.39 16.79
N VAL A 147 -10.24 20.11 15.87
CA VAL A 147 -10.31 20.54 14.47
C VAL A 147 -10.71 19.43 13.51
N THR A 148 -10.54 18.16 13.91
CA THR A 148 -10.82 16.99 13.06
C THR A 148 -11.46 15.88 13.88
N GLN A 149 -12.50 15.27 13.32
CA GLN A 149 -13.18 14.10 13.91
C GLN A 149 -13.49 13.09 12.79
N PRO A 150 -12.56 12.17 12.47
CA PRO A 150 -12.71 11.20 11.37
C PRO A 150 -13.92 10.27 11.46
N GLY A 151 -14.57 10.18 12.61
CA GLY A 151 -15.67 9.26 12.89
C GLY A 151 -15.20 7.95 13.53
N VAL A 152 -16.15 7.03 13.75
CA VAL A 152 -15.88 5.73 14.37
C VAL A 152 -15.31 4.76 13.34
N ILE A 153 -14.26 4.05 13.76
CA ILE A 153 -13.63 2.96 13.03
C ILE A 153 -14.11 1.66 13.67
N TRP A 154 -14.79 0.84 12.87
CA TRP A 154 -15.39 -0.41 13.34
C TRP A 154 -14.44 -1.60 13.17
N PRO A 155 -14.61 -2.68 13.96
CA PRO A 155 -13.85 -3.90 13.81
C PRO A 155 -13.93 -4.47 12.40
N GLY A 156 -12.80 -4.99 11.92
CA GLY A 156 -12.68 -5.46 10.55
C GLY A 156 -11.24 -5.52 10.07
N VAL A 157 -11.07 -6.07 8.88
CA VAL A 157 -9.80 -6.08 8.16
C VAL A 157 -9.87 -5.02 7.06
N TYR A 158 -8.90 -4.12 7.10
CA TYR A 158 -8.71 -3.05 6.13
C TYR A 158 -7.40 -3.29 5.39
N VAL A 159 -7.35 -2.99 4.10
CA VAL A 159 -6.14 -3.14 3.29
C VAL A 159 -5.69 -1.79 2.81
N HIS A 160 -4.47 -1.43 3.19
CA HIS A 160 -3.78 -0.21 2.78
C HIS A 160 -2.77 -0.55 1.68
N GLY A 161 -2.75 0.29 0.65
CA GLY A 161 -1.79 0.20 -0.44
C GLY A 161 -1.00 1.49 -0.58
N ALA A 162 0.31 1.37 -0.74
CA ALA A 162 1.23 2.48 -0.95
C ALA A 162 2.29 2.15 -2.01
N VAL A 163 2.87 3.22 -2.57
CA VAL A 163 3.92 3.14 -3.61
C VAL A 163 5.13 4.00 -3.25
N GLY A 164 6.33 3.61 -3.70
CA GLY A 164 7.60 4.29 -3.49
C GLY A 164 8.63 3.44 -2.75
N ASP A 165 9.89 3.52 -3.16
CA ASP A 165 11.01 2.74 -2.58
C ASP A 165 11.56 3.32 -1.27
N TYR A 166 11.70 4.65 -1.19
CA TYR A 166 12.31 5.35 -0.06
C TYR A 166 11.34 6.24 0.71
N ARG A 167 10.31 6.74 0.01
CA ARG A 167 9.21 7.51 0.59
C ARG A 167 7.93 6.97 0.02
N SER A 168 7.24 6.18 0.84
CA SER A 168 5.96 5.61 0.45
C SER A 168 4.90 6.71 0.40
N ARG A 169 4.01 6.59 -0.57
CA ARG A 169 2.91 7.50 -0.84
C ARG A 169 1.62 6.70 -0.92
N ASP A 170 0.61 7.14 -0.19
CA ASP A 170 -0.67 6.45 -0.12
C ASP A 170 -1.34 6.38 -1.49
N VAL A 171 -1.78 5.18 -1.87
CA VAL A 171 -2.66 4.94 -3.02
C VAL A 171 -4.11 4.83 -2.55
N GLY A 172 -4.36 4.05 -1.50
CA GLY A 172 -5.71 3.87 -0.98
C GLY A 172 -5.81 2.97 0.23
N LEU A 173 -7.01 2.95 0.81
CA LEU A 173 -7.40 2.10 1.93
C LEU A 173 -8.84 1.63 1.72
N VAL A 174 -9.07 0.32 1.80
CA VAL A 174 -10.39 -0.29 1.62
C VAL A 174 -10.74 -1.18 2.81
N TYR A 175 -12.03 -1.33 3.09
CA TYR A 175 -12.54 -2.38 3.97
C TYR A 175 -12.64 -3.69 3.17
N ALA A 176 -11.87 -4.70 3.58
CA ALA A 176 -11.77 -5.99 2.91
C ALA A 176 -12.67 -7.06 3.53
N GLY A 177 -13.06 -6.91 4.80
CA GLY A 177 -13.95 -7.87 5.41
C GLY A 177 -14.06 -7.79 6.92
N PRO A 178 -14.84 -8.72 7.50
CA PRO A 178 -15.11 -8.76 8.93
C PRO A 178 -13.84 -9.13 9.74
N PRO A 179 -13.81 -8.89 11.05
CA PRO A 179 -12.62 -9.10 11.88
C PRO A 179 -12.20 -10.58 11.98
N GLU A 180 -13.03 -11.53 11.55
CA GLU A 180 -12.72 -12.96 11.46
C GLU A 180 -12.00 -13.34 10.15
N LEU A 181 -11.90 -12.41 9.18
CA LEU A 181 -11.21 -12.67 7.92
C LEU A 181 -9.76 -13.11 8.21
N ASP A 182 -9.38 -14.25 7.68
CA ASP A 182 -8.03 -14.78 7.81
C ASP A 182 -7.08 -13.96 6.92
N THR A 183 -6.05 -13.37 7.56
CA THR A 183 -5.04 -12.58 6.86
C THR A 183 -4.15 -13.44 5.96
N ASP A 184 -3.94 -14.73 6.30
CA ASP A 184 -3.18 -15.65 5.46
C ASP A 184 -3.98 -16.02 4.19
N ALA A 185 -5.29 -16.23 4.35
CA ALA A 185 -6.19 -16.43 3.21
C ALA A 185 -6.25 -15.17 2.32
N LEU A 186 -6.15 -13.98 2.91
CA LEU A 186 -6.08 -12.72 2.16
C LEU A 186 -4.77 -12.62 1.36
N ILE A 187 -3.62 -13.00 1.94
CA ILE A 187 -2.35 -13.08 1.22
C ILE A 187 -2.47 -14.05 0.05
N TYR A 188 -3.08 -15.22 0.27
CA TYR A 188 -3.28 -16.22 -0.77
C TYR A 188 -4.16 -15.67 -1.90
N ALA A 189 -5.32 -15.10 -1.58
CA ALA A 189 -6.23 -14.50 -2.57
C ALA A 189 -5.56 -13.37 -3.37
N ILE A 190 -4.77 -12.51 -2.71
CA ILE A 190 -4.02 -11.44 -3.39
C ILE A 190 -2.98 -12.01 -4.35
N ARG A 191 -2.32 -13.13 -4.01
CA ARG A 191 -1.25 -13.71 -4.83
C ARG A 191 -1.75 -14.61 -5.95
N GLU A 192 -2.80 -15.39 -5.72
CA GLU A 192 -3.28 -16.41 -6.65
C GLU A 192 -4.42 -15.91 -7.55
N ASP A 193 -5.30 -15.06 -7.03
CA ASP A 193 -6.44 -14.54 -7.80
C ASP A 193 -6.11 -13.22 -8.52
N SER A 194 -4.92 -12.67 -8.31
CA SER A 194 -4.48 -11.43 -8.92
C SER A 194 -3.33 -11.66 -9.90
N ASP A 195 -3.63 -11.57 -11.20
CA ASP A 195 -2.60 -11.58 -12.25
C ASP A 195 -1.63 -10.38 -12.14
N VAL A 196 -1.89 -9.44 -11.22
CA VAL A 196 -1.14 -8.20 -10.96
C VAL A 196 0.27 -8.44 -10.39
N PHE A 197 0.55 -9.65 -9.90
CA PHE A 197 1.90 -10.10 -9.53
C PHE A 197 2.59 -10.89 -10.65
N THR A 198 1.88 -11.19 -11.74
CA THR A 198 2.37 -12.03 -12.81
C THR A 198 2.61 -11.22 -14.08
N CYS A 199 3.85 -11.23 -14.57
CA CYS A 199 4.20 -10.71 -15.88
C CYS A 199 4.33 -11.86 -16.86
N HIS A 200 3.48 -11.88 -17.88
CA HIS A 200 3.59 -12.76 -19.02
C HIS A 200 4.50 -12.12 -20.09
N ALA A 201 5.41 -12.88 -20.64
CA ALA A 201 6.33 -12.46 -21.69
C ALA A 201 6.23 -13.41 -22.88
N VAL A 202 6.13 -12.87 -24.10
CA VAL A 202 5.99 -13.68 -25.33
C VAL A 202 6.89 -13.14 -26.43
N CYS A 203 7.56 -14.04 -27.14
CA CYS A 203 8.33 -13.70 -28.33
C CYS A 203 7.42 -13.52 -29.55
N ASP A 204 7.55 -12.38 -30.23
CA ASP A 204 6.77 -12.01 -31.43
C ASP A 204 7.03 -12.91 -32.66
N ARG A 205 8.10 -13.72 -32.63
CA ARG A 205 8.56 -14.50 -33.78
C ARG A 205 8.48 -16.00 -33.59
N CYS A 206 9.02 -16.54 -32.50
CA CYS A 206 9.00 -17.98 -32.23
C CYS A 206 7.84 -18.42 -31.34
N GLY A 207 7.09 -17.48 -30.74
CA GLY A 207 5.97 -17.78 -29.86
C GLY A 207 6.37 -18.40 -28.51
N ALA A 208 7.67 -18.41 -28.17
CA ALA A 208 8.13 -18.81 -26.85
C ALA A 208 7.51 -17.90 -25.78
N ASP A 209 7.14 -18.51 -24.66
CA ASP A 209 6.32 -17.96 -23.60
C ASP A 209 6.98 -18.13 -22.23
N TRP A 210 6.96 -17.06 -21.43
CA TRP A 210 7.55 -17.02 -20.11
C TRP A 210 6.71 -16.24 -19.10
N TYR A 211 6.88 -16.54 -17.83
CA TYR A 211 6.18 -15.90 -16.73
C TYR A 211 7.17 -15.48 -15.64
N ALA A 212 6.94 -14.32 -15.07
CA ALA A 212 7.59 -13.88 -13.84
C ALA A 212 6.53 -13.59 -12.79
N HIS A 213 6.73 -14.07 -11.58
CA HIS A 213 5.86 -13.81 -10.43
C HIS A 213 6.53 -12.83 -9.46
N ASP A 214 5.74 -12.17 -8.63
CA ASP A 214 6.19 -11.28 -7.55
C ASP A 214 7.24 -10.26 -8.04
N GLY A 215 6.98 -9.64 -9.20
CA GLY A 215 7.84 -8.60 -9.72
C GLY A 215 9.18 -9.10 -10.29
N SER A 216 9.49 -10.39 -10.21
CA SER A 216 10.78 -10.97 -10.58
C SER A 216 11.29 -10.54 -11.96
N TRP A 217 12.58 -10.20 -12.05
CA TRP A 217 13.27 -10.02 -13.33
C TRP A 217 13.60 -11.33 -14.05
N ILE A 218 13.44 -12.47 -13.35
CA ILE A 218 13.65 -13.82 -13.86
C ILE A 218 12.33 -14.36 -14.40
N PHE A 219 12.32 -14.62 -15.71
CA PHE A 219 11.22 -15.16 -16.48
C PHE A 219 11.42 -16.65 -16.73
N ARG A 220 10.46 -17.46 -16.25
CA ARG A 220 10.44 -18.93 -16.36
C ARG A 220 9.66 -19.37 -17.60
N ALA A 221 10.24 -20.26 -18.39
CA ALA A 221 9.57 -20.77 -19.59
C ALA A 221 8.42 -21.75 -19.25
N ILE A 222 7.31 -21.70 -20.00
CA ILE A 222 6.24 -22.73 -19.90
C ILE A 222 6.64 -24.06 -20.57
N ARG A 223 7.61 -24.04 -21.48
CA ARG A 223 8.01 -25.20 -22.30
C ARG A 223 9.52 -25.43 -22.26
N ALA A 224 10.04 -26.30 -23.13
CA ALA A 224 11.46 -26.58 -23.33
C ALA A 224 12.25 -25.40 -23.95
N HIS A 225 12.02 -24.19 -23.43
CA HIS A 225 12.70 -22.95 -23.76
C HIS A 225 13.65 -22.59 -22.60
N ALA A 226 14.60 -21.71 -22.87
CA ALA A 226 15.51 -21.23 -21.84
C ALA A 226 14.83 -20.16 -20.99
N ASP A 227 14.98 -20.26 -19.66
CA ASP A 227 14.69 -19.16 -18.76
C ASP A 227 15.58 -17.95 -19.11
N PHE A 228 15.08 -16.74 -18.83
CA PHE A 228 15.88 -15.54 -19.03
C PHE A 228 15.70 -14.52 -17.91
N ASP A 229 16.73 -13.71 -17.75
CA ASP A 229 16.78 -12.57 -16.85
C ASP A 229 16.66 -11.31 -17.71
N TYR A 230 15.65 -10.50 -17.44
CA TYR A 230 15.43 -9.23 -18.12
C TYR A 230 16.61 -8.28 -17.90
N SER A 231 17.25 -8.29 -16.73
CA SER A 231 18.33 -7.37 -16.37
C SER A 231 19.68 -7.70 -17.04
N ASP A 232 19.79 -8.79 -17.80
CA ASP A 232 21.02 -9.13 -18.54
C ASP A 232 21.25 -8.12 -19.68
N ALA A 233 22.15 -7.16 -19.43
CA ALA A 233 22.59 -6.12 -20.36
C ALA A 233 22.92 -6.65 -21.77
N ARG A 234 23.40 -7.90 -21.89
CA ARG A 234 23.76 -8.50 -23.20
C ARG A 234 22.55 -8.84 -24.06
N ARG A 235 21.35 -8.93 -23.47
CA ARG A 235 20.10 -9.25 -24.15
C ARG A 235 19.30 -8.01 -24.56
N HIS A 236 19.70 -6.83 -24.08
CA HIS A 236 19.04 -5.58 -24.42
C HIS A 236 19.41 -5.09 -25.83
N ASP A 237 18.39 -4.77 -26.62
CA ASP A 237 18.49 -4.03 -27.87
C ASP A 237 17.66 -2.74 -27.74
N GLY A 238 18.34 -1.66 -27.37
CA GLY A 238 17.70 -0.38 -27.05
C GLY A 238 16.77 -0.50 -25.83
N THR A 239 15.47 -0.30 -26.05
CA THR A 239 14.42 -0.41 -25.01
C THR A 239 13.71 -1.76 -25.02
N THR A 240 14.24 -2.76 -25.73
CA THR A 240 13.61 -4.07 -25.90
C THR A 240 14.55 -5.20 -25.50
N VAL A 241 14.01 -6.41 -25.30
CA VAL A 241 14.80 -7.62 -24.99
C VAL A 241 14.76 -8.57 -26.18
N MET A 242 15.94 -9.04 -26.60
CA MET A 242 16.07 -10.08 -27.62
C MET A 242 15.57 -11.42 -27.10
N CYS A 243 14.95 -12.21 -27.98
CA CYS A 243 14.52 -13.56 -27.63
C CYS A 243 15.72 -14.41 -27.17
N PRO A 244 15.66 -15.06 -25.98
CA PRO A 244 16.76 -15.87 -25.46
C PRO A 244 16.94 -17.19 -26.22
N GLU A 245 15.94 -17.61 -27.00
CA GLU A 245 15.99 -18.85 -27.77
C GLU A 245 17.08 -18.80 -28.86
N PRO A 246 18.05 -19.76 -28.87
CA PRO A 246 19.20 -19.73 -29.77
C PRO A 246 18.84 -19.68 -31.27
N LEU A 247 17.71 -20.28 -31.64
CA LEU A 247 17.23 -20.33 -33.02
C LEU A 247 16.44 -19.07 -33.42
N CYS A 248 16.09 -18.21 -32.46
CA CYS A 248 15.26 -17.02 -32.66
C CYS A 248 16.10 -15.73 -32.68
N VAL A 249 16.93 -15.59 -33.73
CA VAL A 249 17.96 -14.55 -33.82
C VAL A 249 17.41 -13.11 -33.90
N ALA A 250 16.17 -12.93 -34.37
CA ALA A 250 15.57 -11.59 -34.51
C ALA A 250 14.23 -11.42 -33.79
N GLY A 251 13.82 -12.39 -32.96
CA GLY A 251 12.62 -12.23 -32.15
C GLY A 251 12.79 -11.16 -31.07
N ARG A 252 11.71 -10.50 -30.70
CA ARG A 252 11.65 -9.56 -29.58
C ARG A 252 10.59 -10.01 -28.60
N VAL A 253 10.90 -9.87 -27.31
CA VAL A 253 10.01 -10.24 -26.23
C VAL A 253 9.10 -9.06 -25.91
N GLY A 254 7.79 -9.29 -25.99
CA GLY A 254 6.76 -8.40 -25.47
C GLY A 254 6.34 -8.83 -24.07
N PHE A 255 5.93 -7.86 -23.25
CA PHE A 255 5.53 -8.09 -21.87
C PHE A 255 4.10 -7.61 -21.64
N VAL A 256 3.34 -8.37 -20.86
CA VAL A 256 1.98 -8.08 -20.44
C VAL A 256 1.88 -8.42 -18.96
N VAL A 257 1.53 -7.44 -18.14
CA VAL A 257 1.17 -7.66 -16.73
C VAL A 257 -0.35 -7.76 -16.65
N GLY A 258 -0.86 -8.75 -15.91
CA GLY A 258 -2.30 -8.97 -15.75
C GLY A 258 -2.96 -8.11 -14.69
#